data_AF-A0AAJ1JAN2-F1
#
_entry.id   AF-A0AAJ1JAN2-F1
#
_cell.length_a   1.000
_cell.length_b   1.000
_cell.length_c   1.000
_cell.angle_alpha   90.00
_cell.angle_beta   90.00
_cell.angle_gamma   90.00
#
_symmetry.space_group_name_H-M   'P 1'
#
loop_
_entity.id
_entity.type
_entity.pdbx_description
1 polymer ?
#
loop_
_entity_poly.entity_id
_entity_poly.type
_entity_poly.pdbx_seq_one_letter_code
_entity_poly.pdbx_strand_id
1 'polypeptide(L)'
;MKVPYFSQWESFHLANDIIHHQLPLSHDPLWEQSGADSPEEYAKWANHICGMACLKMLLAARSGKIYPLLKLTKMATEYGAYQIEDEHIKGMIYAPVVSMLSEQFGIFSQIVTDMAAEKIHEVFTQDSLYIASVHPSIRWPTRLPEKKGGHLVLVTNATPEEITFHNPSGANTQSQINVKMSVDIFGRFYAERGILI
;
A
#
# COMPACT_ATOMS: atom_id res chain seq x y z
N MET A 1 -10.45 14.85 -3.52
CA MET A 1 -9.14 15.24 -2.93
C MET A 1 -7.98 14.83 -3.86
N LYS A 2 -6.85 15.55 -3.89
CA LYS A 2 -5.63 15.09 -4.61
C LYS A 2 -4.76 14.25 -3.68
N VAL A 3 -4.55 12.99 -4.01
CA VAL A 3 -3.73 12.06 -3.21
C VAL A 3 -2.30 12.01 -3.78
N PRO A 4 -1.25 12.41 -3.02
CA PRO A 4 0.12 12.28 -3.48
C PRO A 4 0.51 10.80 -3.57
N TYR A 5 1.49 10.49 -4.41
CA TYR A 5 2.02 9.14 -4.55
C TYR A 5 3.30 8.98 -3.74
N PHE A 6 3.42 7.86 -3.02
CA PHE A 6 4.65 7.37 -2.42
C PHE A 6 4.78 5.87 -2.69
N SER A 7 5.95 5.46 -3.15
CA SER A 7 6.28 4.03 -3.31
C SER A 7 6.66 3.42 -1.96
N GLN A 8 6.61 2.09 -1.86
CA GLN A 8 7.21 1.37 -0.73
C GLN A 8 8.74 1.39 -0.77
N TRP A 9 9.33 1.74 -1.91
CA TRP A 9 10.75 1.99 -2.08
C TRP A 9 10.99 3.50 -2.23
N GLU A 10 11.90 4.09 -1.47
CA GLU A 10 12.10 5.55 -1.46
C GLU A 10 12.56 6.05 -2.84
N SER A 11 13.41 5.29 -3.56
CA SER A 11 13.72 5.55 -4.96
C SER A 11 12.69 4.94 -5.91
N PHE A 12 11.48 5.49 -5.96
CA PHE A 12 10.36 4.96 -6.77
C PHE A 12 10.70 4.78 -8.26
N HIS A 13 11.63 5.56 -8.80
CA HIS A 13 12.08 5.50 -10.19
C HIS A 13 13.00 4.30 -10.48
N LEU A 14 13.59 3.70 -9.44
CA LEU A 14 14.42 2.48 -9.50
C LEU A 14 13.62 1.22 -9.17
N ALA A 15 12.30 1.34 -9.00
CA ALA A 15 11.43 0.22 -8.64
C ALA A 15 11.58 -0.98 -9.58
N ASN A 16 11.71 -0.75 -10.89
CA ASN A 16 11.92 -1.82 -11.86
C ASN A 16 13.19 -2.63 -11.56
N ASP A 17 14.30 -1.95 -11.28
CA ASP A 17 15.59 -2.59 -11.02
C ASP A 17 15.56 -3.37 -9.70
N ILE A 18 14.87 -2.84 -8.69
CA ILE A 18 14.62 -3.52 -7.41
C ILE A 18 13.79 -4.80 -7.63
N ILE A 19 12.70 -4.71 -8.41
CA ILE A 19 11.81 -5.84 -8.73
C ILE A 19 12.56 -6.94 -9.47
N HIS A 20 13.49 -6.58 -10.35
CA HIS A 20 14.29 -7.52 -11.14
C HIS A 20 15.59 -7.93 -10.45
N HIS A 21 15.79 -7.57 -9.18
CA HIS A 21 17.00 -7.85 -8.38
C HIS A 21 18.29 -7.33 -9.02
N GLN A 22 18.19 -6.30 -9.85
CA GLN A 22 19.32 -5.59 -10.47
C GLN A 22 19.88 -4.52 -9.53
N LEU A 23 19.07 -4.03 -8.59
CA LEU A 23 19.46 -3.14 -7.51
C LEU A 23 19.10 -3.77 -6.16
N PRO A 24 20.09 -4.11 -5.31
CA PRO A 24 19.82 -4.50 -3.92
C PRO A 24 19.16 -3.35 -3.15
N LEU A 25 18.21 -3.67 -2.27
CA LEU A 25 17.50 -2.65 -1.47
C LEU A 25 18.44 -1.84 -0.57
N SER A 26 19.49 -2.46 -0.05
CA SER A 26 20.52 -1.77 0.75
C SER A 26 21.32 -0.74 -0.05
N HIS A 27 21.17 -0.73 -1.38
CA HIS A 27 21.77 0.26 -2.29
C HIS A 27 20.75 1.23 -2.87
N ASP A 28 19.49 1.25 -2.39
CA ASP A 28 18.54 2.30 -2.75
C ASP A 28 19.10 3.66 -2.29
N PRO A 29 19.44 4.59 -3.21
CA PRO A 29 20.16 5.82 -2.85
C PRO A 29 19.37 6.77 -1.94
N LEU A 30 18.06 6.56 -1.80
CA LEU A 30 17.18 7.39 -0.97
C LEU A 30 16.72 6.66 0.30
N TRP A 31 17.34 5.53 0.66
CA TRP A 31 16.95 4.72 1.83
C TRP A 31 16.84 5.55 3.11
N GLU A 32 17.70 6.55 3.32
CA GLU A 32 17.69 7.43 4.50
C GLU A 32 16.36 8.20 4.67
N GLN A 33 15.69 8.53 3.57
CA GLN A 33 14.40 9.26 3.60
C GLN A 33 13.28 8.44 4.23
N SER A 34 13.44 7.11 4.29
CA SER A 34 12.51 6.24 4.99
C SER A 34 12.53 6.43 6.50
N GLY A 35 13.61 7.01 7.05
CA GLY A 35 13.85 7.09 8.48
C GLY A 35 14.40 5.80 9.08
N ALA A 36 15.02 4.95 8.26
CA ALA A 36 15.84 3.83 8.71
C ALA A 36 17.12 4.33 9.40
N ASP A 37 17.62 3.57 10.35
CA ASP A 37 18.89 3.79 11.05
C ASP A 37 20.08 3.25 10.25
N SER A 38 19.82 2.32 9.31
CA SER A 38 20.83 1.80 8.37
C SER A 38 20.22 1.31 7.04
N PRO A 39 21.02 1.15 5.97
CA PRO A 39 20.56 0.55 4.73
C PRO A 39 20.03 -0.88 4.91
N GLU A 40 20.58 -1.65 5.85
CA GLU A 40 20.15 -3.01 6.17
C GLU A 40 18.77 -3.03 6.84
N GLU A 41 18.50 -2.08 7.76
CA GLU A 41 17.15 -1.93 8.33
C GLU A 41 16.15 -1.61 7.22
N TYR A 42 16.47 -0.65 6.34
CA TYR A 42 15.62 -0.34 5.19
C TYR A 42 15.37 -1.57 4.32
N ALA A 43 16.43 -2.29 3.94
CA ALA A 43 16.32 -3.48 3.09
C ALA A 43 15.48 -4.59 3.73
N LYS A 44 15.55 -4.76 5.06
CA LYS A 44 14.72 -5.70 5.81
C LYS A 44 13.23 -5.37 5.68
N TRP A 45 12.86 -4.09 5.71
CA TRP A 45 11.46 -3.66 5.76
C TRP A 45 10.84 -3.32 4.40
N ALA A 46 11.60 -2.80 3.43
CA ALA A 46 11.05 -2.12 2.25
C ALA A 46 10.09 -2.98 1.39
N ASN A 47 10.24 -4.30 1.40
CA ASN A 47 9.34 -5.21 0.68
C ASN A 47 8.03 -5.55 1.43
N HIS A 48 7.92 -5.17 2.70
CA HIS A 48 6.81 -5.53 3.59
C HIS A 48 5.88 -4.36 3.95
N ILE A 49 6.24 -3.14 3.56
CA ILE A 49 5.62 -1.89 4.03
C ILE A 49 4.68 -1.23 3.01
N CYS A 50 4.16 -1.98 2.03
CA CYS A 50 3.16 -1.46 1.07
C CYS A 50 1.94 -0.81 1.75
N GLY A 51 1.51 -1.35 2.89
CA GLY A 51 0.46 -0.77 3.71
C GLY A 51 0.86 0.58 4.32
N MET A 52 2.10 0.73 4.78
CA MET A 52 2.59 2.01 5.32
C MET A 52 2.75 3.07 4.22
N ALA A 53 3.10 2.66 2.99
CA ALA A 53 3.06 3.57 1.85
C ALA A 53 1.63 4.06 1.57
N CYS A 54 0.62 3.18 1.66
CA CYS A 54 -0.79 3.58 1.58
C CYS A 54 -1.16 4.58 2.69
N LEU A 55 -0.73 4.34 3.93
CA LEU A 55 -0.96 5.27 5.05
C LEU A 55 -0.23 6.61 4.85
N LYS A 56 1.01 6.61 4.38
CA LYS A 56 1.78 7.83 4.08
C LYS A 56 1.04 8.70 3.06
N MET A 57 0.49 8.08 2.00
CA MET A 57 -0.35 8.77 1.01
C MET A 57 -1.66 9.31 1.60
N LEU A 58 -2.37 8.49 2.38
CA LEU A 58 -3.59 8.89 3.10
C LEU A 58 -3.35 10.09 4.02
N LEU A 59 -2.34 10.03 4.89
CA LEU A 59 -2.02 11.07 5.86
C LEU A 59 -1.60 12.36 5.18
N ALA A 60 -0.79 12.27 4.12
CA ALA A 60 -0.40 13.43 3.33
C ALA A 60 -1.61 14.07 2.63
N ALA A 61 -2.55 13.28 2.13
CA ALA A 61 -3.77 13.80 1.49
C ALA A 61 -4.72 14.48 2.50
N ARG A 62 -4.91 13.89 3.68
CA ARG A 62 -5.86 14.38 4.70
C ARG A 62 -5.32 15.55 5.53
N SER A 63 -4.03 15.52 5.86
CA SER A 63 -3.44 16.45 6.84
C SER A 63 -2.35 17.36 6.27
N GLY A 64 -1.89 17.10 5.04
CA GLY A 64 -0.71 17.77 4.47
C GLY A 64 0.62 17.35 5.09
N LYS A 65 0.63 16.50 6.13
CA LYS A 65 1.85 16.01 6.79
C LYS A 65 2.37 14.74 6.09
N ILE A 66 3.66 14.73 5.81
CA ILE A 66 4.37 13.56 5.26
C ILE A 66 5.18 12.94 6.39
N TYR A 67 5.03 11.62 6.55
CA TYR A 67 5.78 10.84 7.53
C TYR A 67 6.78 9.92 6.83
N PRO A 68 8.02 9.77 7.34
CA PRO A 68 8.94 8.76 6.86
C PRO A 68 8.37 7.34 7.02
N LEU A 69 8.61 6.47 6.03
CA LEU A 69 7.98 5.15 5.98
C LEU A 69 8.30 4.27 7.19
N LEU A 70 9.57 4.19 7.59
CA LEU A 70 9.99 3.36 8.71
C LEU A 70 9.60 3.98 10.06
N LYS A 71 9.42 5.31 10.15
CA LYS A 71 8.82 5.92 11.35
C LYS A 71 7.36 5.50 11.53
N LEU A 72 6.56 5.51 10.45
CA LEU A 72 5.21 4.96 10.48
C LEU A 72 5.21 3.46 10.79
N THR A 73 6.17 2.73 10.22
CA THR A 73 6.30 1.28 10.45
C THR A 73 6.58 0.96 11.91
N LYS A 74 7.51 1.70 12.55
CA LYS A 74 7.84 1.57 13.99
C LYS A 74 6.60 1.84 14.85
N MET A 75 5.88 2.93 14.61
CA MET A 75 4.60 3.24 15.28
C MET A 75 3.55 2.13 15.07
N ALA A 76 3.35 1.67 13.84
CA ALA A 76 2.39 0.60 13.56
C ALA A 76 2.79 -0.73 14.24
N THR A 77 4.09 -0.99 14.38
CA THR A 77 4.60 -2.17 15.09
C THR A 77 4.30 -2.09 16.59
N GLU A 78 4.38 -0.91 17.22
CA GLU A 78 3.98 -0.72 18.62
C GLU A 78 2.49 -1.03 18.85
N TYR A 79 1.65 -0.77 17.85
CA TYR A 79 0.23 -1.16 17.83
C TYR A 79 -0.01 -2.65 17.56
N GLY A 80 1.02 -3.40 17.17
CA GLY A 80 0.92 -4.82 16.80
C GLY A 80 0.55 -5.06 15.34
N ALA A 81 0.68 -4.07 14.46
CA ALA A 81 0.34 -4.21 13.04
C ALA A 81 1.31 -5.08 12.24
N TYR A 82 2.52 -5.29 12.75
CA TYR A 82 3.53 -6.17 12.16
C TYR A 82 4.07 -7.15 13.21
N GLN A 83 4.33 -8.37 12.75
CA GLN A 83 4.92 -9.44 13.55
C GLN A 83 6.12 -9.98 12.80
N ILE A 84 7.18 -10.28 13.54
CA ILE A 84 8.41 -10.90 13.03
C ILE A 84 8.47 -12.31 13.61
N GLU A 85 8.47 -13.32 12.73
CA GLU A 85 8.60 -14.74 13.10
C GLU A 85 9.73 -15.35 12.27
N ASP A 86 10.71 -16.00 12.90
CA ASP A 86 11.84 -16.65 12.23
C ASP A 86 12.53 -15.76 11.16
N GLU A 87 12.79 -14.49 11.51
CA GLU A 87 13.31 -13.44 10.61
C GLU A 87 12.39 -13.03 9.44
N HIS A 88 11.17 -13.58 9.37
CA HIS A 88 10.17 -13.22 8.37
C HIS A 88 9.17 -12.19 8.91
N ILE A 89 9.00 -11.09 8.17
CA ILE A 89 8.00 -10.06 8.47
C ILE A 89 6.69 -10.44 7.82
N LYS A 90 5.66 -10.70 8.65
CA LYS A 90 4.31 -10.96 8.17
C LYS A 90 3.68 -9.70 7.55
N GLY A 91 2.69 -9.92 6.69
CA GLY A 91 1.90 -8.84 6.12
C GLY A 91 1.15 -8.04 7.20
N MET A 92 0.88 -6.77 6.90
CA MET A 92 0.21 -5.83 7.79
C MET A 92 -1.13 -6.38 8.31
N ILE A 93 -1.31 -6.36 9.63
CA ILE A 93 -2.55 -6.76 10.32
C ILE A 93 -3.48 -5.55 10.42
N TYR A 94 -4.73 -5.68 9.95
CA TYR A 94 -5.62 -4.53 9.76
C TYR A 94 -6.18 -3.93 11.05
N ALA A 95 -6.58 -4.76 12.02
CA ALA A 95 -7.19 -4.27 13.26
C ALA A 95 -6.28 -3.31 14.05
N PRO A 96 -5.00 -3.64 14.29
CA PRO A 96 -4.03 -2.69 14.85
C PRO A 96 -3.91 -1.37 14.10
N VAL A 97 -3.96 -1.41 12.76
CA VAL A 97 -3.86 -0.20 11.92
C VAL A 97 -5.10 0.67 12.04
N VAL A 98 -6.29 0.06 12.10
CA VAL A 98 -7.55 0.79 12.33
C VAL A 98 -7.53 1.48 13.70
N SER A 99 -7.08 0.80 14.75
CA SER A 99 -6.88 1.41 16.08
C SER A 99 -5.89 2.57 16.03
N MET A 100 -4.72 2.37 15.40
CA MET A 100 -3.71 3.42 15.24
C MET A 100 -4.26 4.65 14.49
N LEU A 101 -5.01 4.44 13.39
CA LEU A 101 -5.61 5.53 12.62
C LEU A 101 -6.57 6.37 13.47
N SER A 102 -7.37 5.72 14.30
CA SER A 102 -8.30 6.42 15.18
C SER A 102 -7.57 7.16 16.30
N GLU A 103 -6.67 6.49 17.02
CA GLU A 103 -6.03 7.03 18.23
C GLU A 103 -4.97 8.10 17.95
N GLN A 104 -4.12 7.89 16.93
CA GLN A 104 -2.99 8.78 16.65
C GLN A 104 -3.36 9.92 15.69
N PHE A 105 -4.34 9.68 14.81
CA PHE A 105 -4.64 10.60 13.71
C PHE A 105 -6.09 11.09 13.71
N GLY A 106 -6.96 10.58 14.57
CA GLY A 106 -8.38 10.92 14.58
C GLY A 106 -9.10 10.52 13.29
N ILE A 107 -8.57 9.53 12.55
CA ILE A 107 -9.11 9.06 11.29
C ILE A 107 -10.01 7.85 11.56
N PHE A 108 -11.30 7.99 11.26
CA PHE A 108 -12.22 6.87 11.25
C PHE A 108 -11.90 5.94 10.08
N SER A 109 -11.85 4.64 10.35
CA SER A 109 -11.68 3.62 9.33
C SER A 109 -12.32 2.32 9.78
N GLN A 110 -12.65 1.45 8.83
CA GLN A 110 -13.25 0.15 9.11
C GLN A 110 -12.65 -0.94 8.23
N ILE A 111 -12.55 -2.14 8.80
CA ILE A 111 -12.16 -3.33 8.05
C ILE A 111 -13.37 -3.77 7.22
N VAL A 112 -13.16 -4.01 5.94
CA VAL A 112 -14.15 -4.59 5.04
C VAL A 112 -13.65 -5.96 4.59
N THR A 113 -14.51 -6.97 4.66
CA THR A 113 -14.28 -8.32 4.14
C THR A 113 -15.46 -8.75 3.28
N ASP A 114 -15.25 -9.77 2.44
CA ASP A 114 -16.28 -10.38 1.60
C ASP A 114 -16.98 -9.38 0.67
N MET A 115 -16.27 -8.31 0.30
CA MET A 115 -16.74 -7.29 -0.61
C MET A 115 -16.15 -7.54 -2.00
N ALA A 116 -17.00 -7.90 -2.96
CA ALA A 116 -16.64 -8.08 -4.36
C ALA A 116 -16.14 -6.77 -4.99
N ALA A 117 -15.32 -6.85 -6.04
CA ALA A 117 -14.71 -5.68 -6.68
C ALA A 117 -15.75 -4.71 -7.25
N GLU A 118 -16.83 -5.28 -7.80
CA GLU A 118 -17.98 -4.58 -8.38
C GLU A 118 -18.73 -3.77 -7.34
N LYS A 119 -18.56 -4.07 -6.04
CA LYS A 119 -19.24 -3.40 -4.93
C LYS A 119 -18.42 -2.27 -4.31
N ILE A 120 -17.15 -2.12 -4.69
CA ILE A 120 -16.28 -1.07 -4.15
C ILE A 120 -16.87 0.31 -4.42
N HIS A 121 -17.44 0.56 -5.60
CA HIS A 121 -18.00 1.86 -5.94
C HIS A 121 -19.21 2.25 -5.06
N GLU A 122 -19.93 1.28 -4.50
CA GLU A 122 -21.13 1.53 -3.68
C GLU A 122 -20.79 2.11 -2.29
N VAL A 123 -19.57 1.85 -1.80
CA VAL A 123 -19.09 2.34 -0.50
C VAL A 123 -18.22 3.60 -0.61
N PHE A 124 -17.95 4.06 -1.84
CA PHE A 124 -17.14 5.25 -2.09
C PHE A 124 -18.00 6.52 -2.05
N THR A 125 -17.54 7.50 -1.28
CA THR A 125 -18.00 8.89 -1.32
C THR A 125 -16.88 9.78 -1.87
N GLN A 126 -17.15 11.08 -2.07
CA GLN A 126 -16.20 12.03 -2.69
C GLN A 126 -14.81 12.08 -2.02
N ASP A 127 -14.74 11.78 -0.73
CA ASP A 127 -13.49 11.80 0.05
C ASP A 127 -13.09 10.41 0.59
N SER A 128 -13.72 9.34 0.11
CA SER A 128 -13.36 7.99 0.53
C SER A 128 -12.01 7.57 -0.04
N LEU A 129 -11.26 6.82 0.78
CA LEU A 129 -10.07 6.10 0.33
C LEU A 129 -10.19 4.64 0.77
N TYR A 130 -9.62 3.72 0.00
CA TYR A 130 -9.71 2.30 0.34
C TYR A 130 -8.36 1.62 0.16
N ILE A 131 -7.82 1.05 1.24
CA ILE A 131 -6.61 0.24 1.19
C ILE A 131 -7.04 -1.18 0.84
N ALA A 132 -6.93 -1.54 -0.43
CA ALA A 132 -7.38 -2.83 -0.95
C ALA A 132 -6.25 -3.87 -0.90
N SER A 133 -6.57 -5.09 -0.44
CA SER A 133 -5.65 -6.22 -0.53
C SER A 133 -5.68 -6.84 -1.91
N VAL A 134 -4.54 -6.80 -2.60
CA VAL A 134 -4.39 -7.35 -3.96
C VAL A 134 -3.15 -8.22 -4.03
N HIS A 135 -3.01 -9.00 -5.10
CA HIS A 135 -1.77 -9.69 -5.40
C HIS A 135 -0.74 -8.74 -6.02
N PRO A 136 0.57 -8.79 -5.67
CA PRO A 136 1.58 -7.86 -6.18
C PRO A 136 1.74 -7.86 -7.70
N SER A 137 1.39 -8.96 -8.37
CA SER A 137 1.43 -9.04 -9.85
C SER A 137 0.41 -8.15 -10.54
N ILE A 138 -0.49 -7.46 -9.83
CA ILE A 138 -1.40 -6.44 -10.39
C ILE A 138 -0.67 -5.38 -11.22
N ARG A 139 0.62 -5.14 -10.95
CA ARG A 139 1.49 -4.28 -11.75
C ARG A 139 1.69 -4.76 -13.20
N TRP A 140 1.35 -6.01 -13.50
CA TRP A 140 1.29 -6.60 -14.84
C TRP A 140 -0.11 -7.18 -15.08
N PRO A 141 -1.09 -6.36 -15.52
CA PRO A 141 -2.51 -6.74 -15.58
C PRO A 141 -2.83 -7.93 -16.50
N THR A 142 -1.92 -8.28 -17.42
CA THR A 142 -2.03 -9.43 -18.32
C THR A 142 -1.65 -10.77 -17.68
N ARG A 143 -1.07 -10.77 -16.47
CA ARG A 143 -0.70 -11.98 -15.74
C ARG A 143 -1.83 -12.45 -14.84
N LEU A 144 -2.04 -13.75 -14.77
CA LEU A 144 -2.91 -14.34 -13.75
C LEU A 144 -2.11 -14.54 -12.44
N PRO A 145 -2.64 -14.10 -11.29
CA PRO A 145 -1.97 -14.34 -10.03
C PRO A 145 -2.18 -15.79 -9.57
N GLU A 146 -1.20 -16.37 -8.89
CA GLU A 146 -1.30 -17.72 -8.30
C GLU A 146 -2.31 -17.77 -7.13
N LYS A 147 -2.51 -16.63 -6.47
CA LYS A 147 -3.42 -16.42 -5.33
C LYS A 147 -3.82 -14.95 -5.27
N LYS A 148 -4.85 -14.63 -4.50
CA LYS A 148 -5.25 -13.23 -4.23
C LYS A 148 -4.58 -12.72 -2.94
N GLY A 149 -4.27 -11.42 -2.90
CA GLY A 149 -3.71 -10.75 -1.73
C GLY A 149 -2.19 -10.87 -1.58
N GLY A 150 -1.65 -10.36 -0.46
CA GLY A 150 -0.21 -10.29 -0.18
C GLY A 150 0.44 -8.94 -0.50
N HIS A 151 -0.30 -8.02 -1.10
CA HIS A 151 0.09 -6.63 -1.36
C HIS A 151 -1.08 -5.68 -1.06
N LEU A 152 -0.79 -4.40 -0.86
CA LEU A 152 -1.79 -3.37 -0.58
C LEU A 152 -1.64 -2.20 -1.57
N VAL A 153 -2.78 -1.74 -2.07
CA VAL A 153 -2.88 -0.54 -2.93
C VAL A 153 -3.87 0.45 -2.33
N LEU A 154 -3.69 1.73 -2.63
CA LEU A 154 -4.60 2.78 -2.18
C LEU A 154 -5.55 3.15 -3.33
N VAL A 155 -6.78 2.66 -3.27
CA VAL A 155 -7.85 3.07 -4.18
C VAL A 155 -8.27 4.49 -3.83
N THR A 156 -8.25 5.35 -4.85
CA THR A 156 -8.54 6.78 -4.74
C THR A 156 -9.84 7.17 -5.43
N ASN A 157 -10.36 6.32 -6.31
CA ASN A 157 -11.68 6.46 -6.93
C ASN A 157 -12.19 5.11 -7.43
N ALA A 158 -13.51 4.93 -7.44
CA ALA A 158 -14.17 3.75 -7.98
C ALA A 158 -15.46 4.13 -8.70
N THR A 159 -15.66 3.61 -9.91
CA THR A 159 -16.92 3.62 -10.66
C THR A 159 -17.40 2.17 -10.87
N PRO A 160 -18.62 1.93 -11.39
CA PRO A 160 -19.05 0.58 -11.70
C PRO A 160 -18.14 -0.17 -12.69
N GLU A 161 -17.37 0.55 -13.52
CA GLU A 161 -16.52 -0.02 -14.57
C GLU A 161 -15.01 0.07 -14.27
N GLU A 162 -14.55 1.10 -13.54
CA GLU A 162 -13.14 1.41 -13.36
C GLU A 162 -12.77 1.64 -11.88
N ILE A 163 -11.66 1.03 -11.45
CA ILE A 163 -10.98 1.33 -10.19
C ILE A 163 -9.74 2.16 -10.50
N THR A 164 -9.59 3.31 -9.83
CA THR A 164 -8.37 4.12 -9.85
C THR A 164 -7.61 3.97 -8.54
N PHE A 165 -6.32 3.64 -8.60
CA PHE A 165 -5.50 3.43 -7.40
C PHE A 165 -4.04 3.85 -7.56
N HIS A 166 -3.41 4.14 -6.42
CA HIS A 166 -1.95 4.21 -6.31
C HIS A 166 -1.42 2.83 -5.88
N ASN A 167 -0.39 2.36 -6.58
CA ASN A 167 0.24 1.09 -6.32
C ASN A 167 1.69 1.27 -5.82
N PRO A 168 1.93 1.12 -4.51
CA PRO A 168 3.26 1.33 -3.93
C PRO A 168 4.38 0.47 -4.52
N SER A 169 4.03 -0.68 -5.11
CA SER A 169 4.97 -1.65 -5.69
C SER A 169 5.00 -1.66 -7.22
N GLY A 170 4.44 -0.62 -7.87
CA GLY A 170 4.46 -0.52 -9.33
C GLY A 170 5.89 -0.44 -9.88
N ALA A 171 6.10 -1.02 -11.06
CA ALA A 171 7.42 -1.07 -11.70
C ALA A 171 7.81 0.23 -12.42
N ASN A 172 6.81 1.03 -12.80
CA ASN A 172 6.97 2.30 -13.52
C ASN A 172 5.76 3.20 -13.26
N THR A 173 5.81 4.46 -13.70
CA THR A 173 4.75 5.44 -13.46
C THR A 173 3.34 4.93 -13.83
N GLN A 174 3.21 4.20 -14.94
CA GLN A 174 1.92 3.66 -15.42
C GLN A 174 1.32 2.60 -14.50
N SER A 175 2.17 1.88 -13.77
CA SER A 175 1.77 0.85 -12.80
C SER A 175 1.86 1.33 -11.36
N GLN A 176 2.16 2.61 -11.12
CA GLN A 176 2.37 3.24 -9.81
C GLN A 176 1.30 4.28 -9.48
N ILE A 177 1.05 5.24 -10.37
CA ILE A 177 0.32 6.47 -10.06
C ILE A 177 -1.01 6.51 -10.80
N ASN A 178 -2.10 6.68 -10.07
CA ASN A 178 -3.47 6.77 -10.63
C ASN A 178 -3.72 5.67 -11.68
N VAL A 179 -3.31 4.45 -11.35
CA VAL A 179 -3.51 3.28 -12.20
C VAL A 179 -5.01 3.10 -12.37
N LYS A 180 -5.45 3.11 -13.62
CA LYS A 180 -6.84 2.88 -14.02
C LYS A 180 -6.97 1.46 -14.52
N MET A 181 -7.89 0.71 -13.92
CA MET A 181 -8.09 -0.70 -14.22
C MET A 181 -9.56 -1.02 -14.23
N SER A 182 -10.02 -1.82 -15.19
CA SER A 182 -11.40 -2.28 -15.16
C SER A 182 -11.67 -3.12 -13.91
N VAL A 183 -12.89 -3.05 -13.40
CA VAL A 183 -13.32 -3.83 -12.24
C VAL A 183 -13.03 -5.32 -12.42
N ASP A 184 -13.31 -5.87 -13.60
CA ASP A 184 -13.05 -7.28 -13.95
C ASP A 184 -11.56 -7.67 -13.83
N ILE A 185 -10.66 -6.79 -14.27
CA ILE A 185 -9.22 -7.06 -14.21
C ILE A 185 -8.74 -6.91 -12.76
N PHE A 186 -9.19 -5.88 -12.05
CA PHE A 186 -8.85 -5.65 -10.65
C PHE A 186 -9.28 -6.83 -9.77
N GLY A 187 -10.50 -7.35 -9.98
CA GLY A 187 -11.07 -8.49 -9.27
C GLY A 187 -10.26 -9.78 -9.35
N ARG A 188 -9.41 -9.95 -10.39
CA ARG A 188 -8.50 -11.10 -10.52
C ARG A 188 -7.42 -11.10 -9.44
N PHE A 189 -6.97 -9.93 -9.01
CA PHE A 189 -5.90 -9.76 -8.02
C PHE A 189 -6.44 -9.49 -6.61
N TYR A 190 -7.61 -8.86 -6.53
CA TYR A 190 -8.23 -8.39 -5.31
C TYR A 190 -8.73 -9.55 -4.44
N ALA A 191 -8.38 -9.46 -3.15
CA ALA A 191 -8.61 -10.50 -2.15
C ALA A 191 -9.88 -10.26 -1.32
N GLU A 192 -10.79 -9.42 -1.84
CA GLU A 192 -12.14 -9.16 -1.29
C GLU A 192 -12.10 -8.62 0.14
N ARG A 193 -11.02 -7.92 0.49
CA ARG A 193 -10.83 -7.31 1.81
C ARG A 193 -9.91 -6.10 1.77
N GLY A 194 -10.02 -5.27 2.81
CA GLY A 194 -9.22 -4.07 2.95
C GLY A 194 -9.66 -3.20 4.13
N ILE A 195 -9.22 -1.94 4.10
CA ILE A 195 -9.57 -0.92 5.09
C ILE A 195 -10.21 0.25 4.35
N LEU A 196 -11.47 0.57 4.67
CA LEU A 196 -12.18 1.74 4.15
C LEU A 196 -11.98 2.92 5.09
N ILE A 197 -11.67 4.09 4.51
CA ILE A 197 -11.32 5.34 5.19
C ILE A 197 -12.18 6.49 4.67
#